data_AF-A0A4V4MLS3-F1
#
_entry.id   AF-A0A4V4MLS3-F1
#
_cell.length_a   1.000
_cell.length_b   1.000
_cell.length_c   1.000
_cell.angle_alpha   90.00
_cell.angle_beta   90.00
_cell.angle_gamma   90.00
#
_symmetry.space_group_name_H-M   'P 1'
#
loop_
_entity.id
_entity.type
_entity.pdbx_description
1 polymer ?
#
loop_
_entity_poly.entity_id
_entity_poly.type
_entity_poly.pdbx_seq_one_letter_code
_entity_poly.pdbx_strand_id
1 'polypeptide(L)'
;MSRDEEAIEERKYDKFYKDELVQQSKQFDINSTPTCLSLFDAYLTLRPQLLSIYRYAEYKKCDRPWDDFKWCFFNNKLDDEQKLKAWIERRADWWARRRLNRSSEDVWDAREDTEQPKTWPTSNLDPNAPLYN
;
A
#
# COMPACT_ATOMS: atom_id res chain seq x y z
N MET A 1 12.98 -22.44 6.01
CA MET A 1 13.38 -21.12 6.50
C MET A 1 14.23 -21.32 7.72
N SER A 2 15.37 -20.63 7.78
CA SER A 2 16.16 -20.58 9.02
C SER A 2 15.47 -19.61 9.99
N ARG A 3 15.64 -19.81 11.31
CA ARG A 3 15.10 -18.88 12.32
C ARG A 3 15.60 -17.45 12.12
N ASP A 4 16.78 -17.30 11.52
CA ASP A 4 17.36 -16.00 11.22
C ASP A 4 16.61 -15.28 10.09
N GLU A 5 16.12 -16.01 9.07
CA GLU A 5 15.28 -15.47 8.00
C GLU A 5 13.92 -15.01 8.51
N GLU A 6 13.28 -15.79 9.39
CA GLU A 6 12.00 -15.44 10.03
C GLU A 6 12.14 -14.13 10.83
N ALA A 7 13.20 -14.00 11.63
CA ALA A 7 13.46 -12.79 12.40
C ALA A 7 13.77 -11.56 11.52
N ILE A 8 14.29 -11.74 10.30
CA ILE A 8 14.46 -10.65 9.33
C ILE A 8 13.10 -10.24 8.75
N GLU A 9 12.27 -11.22 8.41
CA GLU A 9 10.92 -11.00 7.85
C GLU A 9 10.02 -10.26 8.83
N GLU A 10 9.99 -10.66 10.11
CA GLU A 10 9.23 -9.98 11.17
C GLU A 10 9.67 -8.52 11.35
N ARG A 11 10.98 -8.26 11.37
CA ARG A 11 11.51 -6.88 11.47
C ARG A 11 11.10 -6.02 10.28
N LYS A 12 11.08 -6.58 9.07
CA LYS A 12 10.62 -5.88 7.86
C LYS A 12 9.11 -5.62 7.93
N TYR A 13 8.33 -6.62 8.34
CA TYR A 13 6.89 -6.49 8.53
C TYR A 13 6.55 -5.36 9.50
N ASP A 14 7.22 -5.31 10.66
CA ASP A 14 6.99 -4.28 11.67
C ASP A 14 7.32 -2.87 11.18
N LYS A 15 8.38 -2.72 10.37
CA LYS A 15 8.72 -1.45 9.71
C LYS A 15 7.57 -1.00 8.81
N PHE A 16 7.18 -1.86 7.86
CA PHE A 16 6.12 -1.54 6.90
C PHE A 16 4.77 -1.30 7.55
N TYR A 17 4.45 -2.05 8.60
CA TYR A 17 3.20 -1.88 9.34
C TYR A 17 3.12 -0.48 9.98
N LYS A 18 4.20 -0.01 10.62
CA LYS A 18 4.26 1.34 11.21
C LYS A 18 4.15 2.43 10.15
N ASP A 19 4.85 2.29 9.03
CA ASP A 19 4.80 3.25 7.94
C ASP A 19 3.39 3.34 7.35
N GLU A 20 2.74 2.19 7.15
CA GLU A 20 1.37 2.12 6.68
C GLU A 20 0.35 2.70 7.65
N LEU A 21 0.49 2.44 8.96
CA LEU A 21 -0.38 3.07 9.94
C LEU A 21 -0.36 4.60 9.82
N VAL A 22 0.82 5.19 9.68
CA VAL A 22 0.99 6.64 9.49
C VAL A 22 0.37 7.11 8.18
N GLN A 23 0.48 6.32 7.11
CA GLN A 23 -0.09 6.67 5.81
C GLN A 23 -1.62 6.58 5.82
N GLN A 24 -2.17 5.48 6.35
CA GLN A 24 -3.62 5.24 6.42
C GLN A 24 -4.31 6.23 7.38
N SER A 25 -3.67 6.59 8.51
CA SER A 25 -4.22 7.57 9.45
C SER A 25 -4.33 8.98 8.88
N LYS A 26 -3.49 9.34 7.90
CA LYS A 26 -3.61 10.61 7.16
C LYS A 26 -4.71 10.56 6.10
N GLN A 27 -4.97 9.38 5.55
CA GLN A 27 -5.93 9.19 4.47
C GLN A 27 -7.37 9.12 4.99
N PHE A 28 -7.60 8.46 6.12
CA PHE A 28 -8.94 8.15 6.62
C PHE A 28 -9.30 8.95 7.87
N ASP A 29 -10.43 9.62 7.80
CA ASP A 29 -11.23 10.17 8.90
C ASP A 29 -12.56 9.41 9.05
N ILE A 30 -13.29 9.65 10.14
CA ILE A 30 -14.56 8.99 10.51
C ILE A 30 -15.55 9.00 9.34
N ASN A 31 -15.76 10.16 8.71
CA ASN A 31 -16.71 10.32 7.60
C ASN A 31 -16.23 9.70 6.28
N SER A 32 -14.92 9.50 6.12
CA SER A 32 -14.32 8.93 4.90
C SER A 32 -14.22 7.40 4.93
N THR A 33 -14.53 6.79 6.08
CA THR A 33 -14.51 5.34 6.25
C THR A 33 -15.63 4.71 5.40
N PRO A 34 -15.34 3.70 4.57
CA PRO A 34 -16.35 3.15 3.68
C PRO A 34 -17.46 2.40 4.44
N THR A 35 -18.69 2.61 4.01
CA THR A 35 -19.86 1.83 4.46
C THR A 35 -19.80 0.41 3.92
N CYS A 36 -20.42 -0.55 4.61
CA CYS A 36 -20.42 -1.95 4.13
C CYS A 36 -21.08 -2.10 2.75
N LEU A 37 -22.07 -1.26 2.43
CA LEU A 37 -22.69 -1.24 1.10
C LEU A 37 -21.75 -0.74 0.00
N SER A 38 -20.87 0.23 0.29
CA SER A 38 -19.90 0.69 -0.71
C SER A 38 -18.82 -0.36 -0.95
N LEU A 39 -18.43 -1.11 0.08
CA LEU A 39 -17.53 -2.28 -0.06
C LEU A 39 -18.18 -3.41 -0.86
N PHE A 40 -19.48 -3.64 -0.66
CA PHE A 40 -20.23 -4.63 -1.43
C PHE A 40 -20.37 -4.23 -2.90
N ASP A 41 -20.66 -2.96 -3.18
CA ASP A 41 -20.71 -2.43 -4.54
C ASP A 41 -19.35 -2.55 -5.24
N ALA A 42 -18.26 -2.26 -4.52
CA ALA A 42 -16.90 -2.46 -5.02
C ALA A 42 -16.62 -3.91 -5.43
N TYR A 43 -17.14 -4.90 -4.68
CA TYR A 43 -17.04 -6.32 -5.03
C TYR A 43 -17.88 -6.66 -6.28
N LEU A 44 -19.08 -6.11 -6.39
CA LEU A 44 -19.99 -6.35 -7.51
C LEU A 44 -19.60 -5.65 -8.81
N THR A 45 -18.56 -4.82 -8.82
CA THR A 45 -18.11 -4.13 -10.04
C THR A 45 -17.88 -5.12 -11.20
N LEU A 46 -18.84 -5.15 -12.14
CA LEU A 46 -18.90 -6.12 -13.24
C LEU A 46 -17.86 -5.85 -14.33
N ARG A 47 -17.45 -4.60 -14.52
CA ARG A 47 -16.53 -4.18 -15.59
C ARG A 47 -15.17 -4.91 -15.59
N PRO A 48 -14.43 -5.00 -14.47
CA PRO A 48 -13.19 -5.76 -14.44
C PRO A 48 -13.39 -7.27 -14.61
N GLN A 49 -14.54 -7.81 -14.20
CA GLN A 49 -14.87 -9.23 -14.37
C GLN A 49 -15.13 -9.54 -15.85
N LEU A 50 -15.87 -8.68 -16.57
CA LEU A 50 -16.09 -8.83 -18.01
C LEU A 50 -14.78 -8.75 -18.80
N LEU A 51 -13.89 -7.82 -18.45
CA LEU A 51 -12.57 -7.71 -19.08
C LEU A 51 -11.69 -8.94 -18.80
N SER A 52 -11.76 -9.52 -17.60
CA SER A 52 -10.98 -10.73 -17.29
C SER A 52 -11.50 -11.94 -18.07
N ILE A 53 -12.82 -12.09 -18.20
CA ILE A 53 -13.42 -13.15 -19.01
C ILE A 53 -13.05 -12.96 -20.48
N TYR A 54 -13.11 -11.74 -21.00
CA TYR A 54 -12.72 -11.47 -22.39
C TYR A 54 -11.23 -11.77 -22.65
N ARG A 55 -10.33 -11.37 -21.74
CA ARG A 55 -8.87 -11.48 -21.95
C ARG A 55 -8.31 -12.85 -21.59
N TYR A 56 -8.84 -13.49 -20.55
CA TYR A 56 -8.28 -14.69 -19.93
C TYR A 56 -9.28 -15.85 -19.86
N ALA A 57 -10.53 -15.69 -20.31
CA ALA A 57 -11.61 -16.67 -20.19
C ALA A 57 -11.92 -17.12 -18.75
N GLU A 58 -11.47 -16.35 -17.76
CA GLU A 58 -11.60 -16.67 -16.34
C GLU A 58 -12.14 -15.48 -15.56
N TYR A 59 -12.89 -15.79 -14.49
CA TYR A 59 -13.27 -14.81 -13.51
C TYR A 59 -12.04 -14.37 -12.72
N LYS A 60 -11.89 -13.06 -12.55
CA LYS A 60 -10.87 -12.52 -11.65
C LYS A 60 -11.13 -12.98 -10.23
N LYS A 61 -10.12 -13.53 -9.56
CA LYS A 61 -10.14 -13.82 -8.11
C LYS A 61 -10.16 -12.49 -7.35
N CYS A 62 -11.34 -12.08 -6.87
CA CYS A 62 -11.59 -10.82 -6.19
C CYS A 62 -11.61 -10.99 -4.66
N ASP A 63 -10.60 -11.65 -4.09
CA ASP A 63 -10.59 -12.03 -2.68
C ASP A 63 -10.60 -10.79 -1.75
N ARG A 64 -9.86 -9.74 -2.11
CA ARG A 64 -9.71 -8.56 -1.24
C ARG A 64 -11.02 -7.78 -1.00
N PRO A 65 -11.77 -7.32 -2.02
CA PRO A 65 -13.03 -6.63 -1.80
C PRO A 65 -14.04 -7.49 -1.03
N TRP A 66 -14.03 -8.80 -1.26
CA TRP A 66 -14.90 -9.74 -0.57
C TRP A 66 -14.55 -9.88 0.91
N ASP A 67 -13.26 -9.96 1.24
CA ASP A 67 -12.81 -10.00 2.63
C ASP A 67 -13.08 -8.68 3.36
N ASP A 68 -12.94 -7.54 2.67
CA ASP A 68 -13.29 -6.23 3.20
C ASP A 68 -14.77 -6.11 3.52
N PHE A 69 -15.63 -6.62 2.63
CA PHE A 69 -17.07 -6.72 2.88
C PHE A 69 -17.39 -7.60 4.09
N LYS A 70 -16.85 -8.83 4.14
CA LYS A 70 -17.07 -9.74 5.28
C LYS A 70 -16.68 -9.11 6.61
N TRP A 71 -15.50 -8.49 6.65
CA TRP A 71 -15.02 -7.83 7.87
C TRP A 71 -15.97 -6.72 8.30
N CYS A 72 -16.44 -5.87 7.38
CA CYS A 72 -17.38 -4.81 7.69
C CYS A 72 -18.70 -5.38 8.21
N PHE A 73 -19.19 -6.45 7.58
CA PHE A 73 -20.43 -7.11 7.97
C PHE A 73 -20.36 -7.69 9.39
N PHE A 74 -19.25 -8.37 9.73
CA PHE A 74 -19.08 -8.95 11.07
C PHE A 74 -18.79 -7.90 12.15
N ASN A 75 -18.15 -6.79 11.80
CA ASN A 75 -17.81 -5.70 12.74
C ASN A 75 -18.77 -4.51 12.69
N ASN A 76 -19.98 -4.68 12.15
CA ASN A 76 -20.94 -3.60 11.98
C ASN A 76 -21.47 -3.02 13.32
N LYS A 77 -21.26 -3.72 14.44
CA LYS A 77 -21.71 -3.28 15.78
C LYS A 77 -20.69 -2.43 16.53
N LEU A 78 -19.49 -2.24 15.97
CA LEU A 78 -18.47 -1.39 16.59
C LEU A 78 -18.89 0.08 16.46
N ASP A 79 -18.47 0.88 17.44
CA ASP A 79 -18.58 2.33 17.38
C ASP A 79 -17.75 2.89 16.22
N ASP A 80 -18.13 4.06 15.70
CA ASP A 80 -17.51 4.61 14.49
C ASP A 80 -16.01 4.92 14.69
N GLU A 81 -15.61 5.39 15.88
CA GLU A 81 -14.19 5.60 16.20
C GLU A 81 -13.39 4.29 16.28
N GLN A 82 -13.99 3.25 16.86
CA GLN A 82 -13.38 1.93 16.98
C GLN A 82 -13.27 1.26 15.61
N LYS A 83 -14.31 1.43 14.78
CA LYS A 83 -14.36 0.93 13.40
C LYS A 83 -13.28 1.60 12.54
N LEU A 84 -13.08 2.91 12.67
CA LEU A 84 -12.01 3.63 11.97
C LEU A 84 -10.64 3.06 12.34
N LYS A 85 -10.33 2.93 13.64
CA LYS A 85 -9.05 2.38 14.10
C LYS A 85 -8.81 0.97 13.59
N ALA A 86 -9.80 0.09 13.75
CA ALA A 86 -9.71 -1.29 13.30
C ALA A 86 -9.62 -1.41 11.77
N TRP A 87 -10.24 -0.49 11.03
CA TRP A 87 -10.12 -0.41 9.57
C TRP A 87 -8.70 -0.02 9.13
N ILE A 88 -8.12 1.00 9.77
CA ILE A 88 -6.75 1.47 9.54
C ILE A 88 -5.76 0.34 9.80
N GLU A 89 -5.83 -0.32 10.96
CA GLU A 89 -4.94 -1.41 11.34
C GLU A 89 -5.01 -2.58 10.34
N ARG A 90 -6.22 -3.06 10.03
CA ARG A 90 -6.41 -4.17 9.09
C ARG A 90 -5.91 -3.83 7.67
N ARG A 91 -6.02 -2.57 7.26
CA ARG A 91 -5.54 -2.12 5.96
C ARG A 91 -4.02 -2.02 5.96
N ALA A 92 -3.43 -1.50 7.04
CA ALA A 92 -1.99 -1.45 7.22
C ALA A 92 -1.37 -2.86 7.21
N ASP A 93 -1.97 -3.82 7.91
CA ASP A 93 -1.54 -5.23 7.90
C ASP A 93 -1.52 -5.80 6.49
N TRP A 94 -2.56 -5.55 5.68
CA TRP A 94 -2.62 -6.07 4.32
C TRP A 94 -1.56 -5.47 3.41
N TRP A 95 -1.34 -4.15 3.51
CA TRP A 95 -0.29 -3.48 2.73
C TRP A 95 1.10 -3.93 3.17
N ALA A 96 1.34 -4.09 4.47
CA ALA A 96 2.59 -4.61 5.01
C ALA A 96 2.88 -6.02 4.49
N ARG A 97 1.91 -6.95 4.54
CA ARG A 97 2.05 -8.31 3.98
C ARG A 97 2.29 -8.30 2.48
N ARG A 98 1.66 -7.37 1.76
CA ARG A 98 1.82 -7.27 0.31
C ARG A 98 3.22 -6.76 -0.07
N ARG A 99 3.72 -5.78 0.66
CA ARG A 99 5.07 -5.18 0.49
C ARG A 99 6.21 -6.08 0.93
N LEU A 100 5.91 -7.11 1.72
CA LEU A 100 6.90 -8.10 2.12
C LEU A 100 7.50 -8.86 0.94
N ASN A 101 6.73 -9.04 -0.14
CA ASN A 101 7.26 -9.55 -1.40
C ASN A 101 8.16 -8.52 -2.07
N ARG A 102 9.13 -8.98 -2.87
CA ARG A 102 10.10 -8.12 -3.60
C ARG A 102 9.42 -6.88 -4.20
N SER A 103 9.74 -5.71 -3.65
CA SER A 103 9.18 -4.42 -4.03
C SER A 103 10.27 -3.55 -4.64
N SER A 104 9.91 -2.58 -5.48
CA SER A 104 10.88 -1.60 -5.98
C SER A 104 11.47 -0.72 -4.86
N GLU A 105 10.82 -0.67 -3.69
CA GLU A 105 11.34 0.00 -2.49
C GLU A 105 12.68 -0.60 -2.03
N ASP A 106 12.88 -1.91 -2.17
CA ASP A 106 14.16 -2.58 -1.81
C ASP A 106 15.35 -2.05 -2.64
N VAL A 107 15.10 -1.59 -3.88
CA VAL A 107 16.13 -1.00 -4.74
C VAL A 107 16.53 0.39 -4.25
N TRP A 108 15.60 1.14 -3.65
CA TRP A 108 15.89 2.46 -3.11
C TRP A 108 16.70 2.35 -1.80
N ASP A 109 16.36 1.41 -0.92
CA ASP A 109 17.15 1.11 0.28
C ASP A 109 18.59 0.71 -0.10
N ALA A 110 18.75 -0.14 -1.14
CA ALA A 110 20.08 -0.53 -1.63
C ALA A 110 20.88 0.63 -2.27
N ARG A 111 20.19 1.66 -2.79
CA ARG A 111 20.85 2.87 -3.32
C ARG A 111 21.33 3.77 -2.19
N GLU A 112 20.54 3.93 -1.13
CA GLU A 112 20.96 4.75 0.03
C GLU A 112 22.26 4.21 0.66
N ASP A 113 22.42 2.89 0.74
CA ASP A 113 23.63 2.25 1.28
C ASP A 113 24.87 2.40 0.37
N THR A 114 24.67 2.69 -0.92
CA THR A 114 25.75 2.74 -1.94
C THR A 114 26.05 4.15 -2.44
N GLU A 115 25.22 5.14 -2.12
CA GLU A 115 25.41 6.52 -2.54
C GLU A 115 26.46 7.24 -1.66
N GLN A 116 27.70 7.23 -2.16
CA GLN A 116 28.65 8.33 -1.96
C GLN A 116 27.95 9.69 -2.17
N PRO A 117 28.39 10.78 -1.49
CA PRO A 117 27.64 12.03 -1.46
C PRO A 117 27.26 12.49 -2.86
N LYS A 118 25.95 12.68 -3.08
CA LYS A 118 25.38 13.40 -4.21
C LYS A 118 25.90 14.84 -4.20
N THR A 119 27.14 15.06 -4.62
CA THR A 119 27.39 16.24 -5.43
C THR A 119 26.63 15.98 -6.70
N TRP A 120 25.39 16.45 -6.77
CA TRP A 120 24.80 16.76 -8.06
C TRP A 120 25.90 17.47 -8.86
N PRO A 121 26.24 17.06 -10.09
CA PRO A 121 26.96 17.99 -10.93
C PRO A 121 25.99 19.15 -11.07
N THR A 122 26.14 20.19 -10.24
CA THR A 122 26.01 21.52 -10.77
C THR A 122 26.96 21.48 -11.95
N SER A 123 26.42 21.26 -13.15
CA SER A 123 27.13 21.56 -14.38
C SER A 123 27.92 22.81 -14.07
N ASN A 124 29.24 22.77 -14.29
CA ASN A 124 30.05 23.97 -14.31
C ASN A 124 29.33 24.93 -15.27
N LEU A 125 28.44 25.75 -14.73
CA LEU A 125 27.90 26.90 -15.40
C LEU A 125 29.05 27.85 -15.25
N ASP A 126 29.89 27.87 -16.29
CA ASP A 126 30.88 28.92 -16.44
C ASP A 126 30.17 30.24 -16.12
N PRO A 127 30.64 31.04 -15.14
CA PRO A 127 29.96 32.27 -14.76
C PRO A 127 29.88 33.31 -15.89
N ASN A 128 30.48 33.01 -17.06
CA ASN A 128 30.48 33.81 -18.27
C ASN A 128 29.82 33.11 -19.48
N ALA A 129 29.00 32.07 -19.29
CA ALA A 129 28.26 31.48 -20.41
C ALA A 129 27.30 32.52 -21.02
N PRO A 130 27.44 32.89 -22.31
CA PRO A 130 26.54 33.86 -22.93
C PRO A 130 25.15 33.25 -23.01
N LEU A 131 24.17 33.96 -22.45
CA LEU A 131 22.76 33.67 -22.68
C LEU A 131 22.50 33.88 -24.17
N TYR A 132 22.18 32.81 -24.89
CA TYR A 132 21.75 32.92 -26.28
C TYR A 132 20.44 33.72 -26.32
N ASN A 133 20.32 34.61 -27.32
CA ASN A 133 19.15 35.45 -27.56
C ASN A 133 17.92 34.65 -27.96
#